data_AF-A0A9E4L0P3-F1
#
_entry.id   AF-A0A9E4L0P3-F1
#
_cell.length_a   1.000
_cell.length_b   1.000
_cell.length_c   1.000
_cell.angle_alpha   90.00
_cell.angle_beta   90.00
_cell.angle_gamma   90.00
#
_symmetry.space_group_name_H-M   'P 1'
#
loop_
_entity.id
_entity.type
_entity.pdbx_description
1 polymer ?
#
loop_
_entity_poly.entity_id
_entity_poly.type
_entity_poly.pdbx_seq_one_letter_code
_entity_poly.pdbx_strand_id
1 'polypeptide(L)'
;MLRKYTILIALIALVFPVAFAQADAVDEVFCGDLTQSDCQILLDNAAVMDSLNSFAVSLSMRLEADSAEPMRVSAQANGQFELDDESLQSIGEKAANMAEADWGELAEIFLTSAKANLWIEMTDSSGEEEVKSEITLLLKDGILMLSAEALSAMTGEDMTGMEGFGIDLNDAIGELLTESGAMPEADSAEMQEMEAVADTAMTIVRLPDSDVNGAAVAVFRTDFDLNAFFSLVSAEQIVAASSDLDDPQTVSELMDSFEVGEFSVTQYIGLADSYTYGTDIAVDVSMSYMKDGQSQDSSIVLDMAALLSNFGEPVDVPIPEDAFIFPLAMLLQMGADS
;
A
#
# COMPACT_ATOMS: atom_id res chain seq x y z
N MET A 1 1.50 21.43 -4.01
CA MET A 1 2.26 20.56 -3.10
C MET A 1 1.38 19.48 -2.49
N LEU A 2 0.29 19.81 -1.77
CA LEU A 2 -0.66 18.82 -1.21
C LEU A 2 -1.10 17.73 -2.21
N ARG A 3 -1.49 18.12 -3.44
CA ARG A 3 -1.91 17.20 -4.51
C ARG A 3 -0.84 16.18 -4.96
N LYS A 4 0.46 16.50 -4.82
CA LYS A 4 1.56 15.59 -5.16
C LYS A 4 1.77 14.54 -4.05
N TYR A 5 1.56 14.93 -2.78
CA TYR A 5 1.62 14.03 -1.63
C TYR A 5 0.40 13.11 -1.56
N THR A 6 -0.77 13.56 -2.00
CA THR A 6 -1.97 12.71 -2.11
C THR A 6 -1.76 11.56 -3.09
N ILE A 7 -1.07 11.79 -4.21
CA ILE A 7 -0.77 10.73 -5.20
C ILE A 7 0.25 9.73 -4.66
N LEU A 8 1.26 10.19 -3.92
CA LEU A 8 2.24 9.31 -3.27
C LEU A 8 1.59 8.45 -2.17
N ILE A 9 0.76 9.06 -1.33
CA ILE A 9 0.01 8.35 -0.28
C ILE A 9 -1.01 7.40 -0.91
N ALA A 10 -1.68 7.79 -1.99
CA ALA A 10 -2.57 6.91 -2.75
C ALA A 10 -1.80 5.76 -3.41
N LEU A 11 -0.60 5.97 -3.93
CA LEU A 11 0.27 4.91 -4.47
C LEU A 11 0.73 3.95 -3.38
N ILE A 12 1.16 4.45 -2.22
CA ILE A 12 1.51 3.62 -1.07
C ILE A 12 0.28 2.83 -0.57
N ALA A 13 -0.88 3.49 -0.52
CA ALA A 13 -2.16 2.88 -0.15
C ALA A 13 -2.73 1.93 -1.22
N LEU A 14 -2.29 2.02 -2.48
CA LEU A 14 -2.61 1.09 -3.57
C LEU A 14 -1.66 -0.12 -3.56
N VAL A 15 -0.39 0.07 -3.19
CA VAL A 15 0.63 -0.99 -3.21
C VAL A 15 0.59 -1.85 -1.95
N PHE A 16 0.23 -1.28 -0.79
CA PHE A 16 0.09 -2.02 0.46
C PHE A 16 -0.97 -3.13 0.37
N PRO A 17 -2.20 -2.88 -0.11
CA PRO A 17 -3.18 -3.93 -0.31
C PRO A 17 -2.66 -5.00 -1.27
N VAL A 18 -2.04 -4.68 -2.40
CA VAL A 18 -1.60 -5.72 -3.37
C VAL A 18 -0.54 -6.67 -2.80
N ALA A 19 0.24 -6.24 -1.81
CA ALA A 19 1.19 -7.10 -1.11
C ALA A 19 0.54 -8.07 -0.09
N PHE A 20 -0.67 -7.76 0.40
CA PHE A 20 -1.40 -8.54 1.41
C PHE A 20 -2.75 -9.11 0.90
N ALA A 21 -3.27 -8.63 -0.23
CA ALA A 21 -4.60 -8.90 -0.77
C ALA A 21 -4.58 -9.98 -1.86
N GLN A 22 -3.48 -10.73 -2.00
CA GLN A 22 -3.49 -11.98 -2.78
C GLN A 22 -4.28 -13.10 -2.08
N ALA A 23 -5.01 -12.81 -1.00
CA ALA A 23 -5.71 -13.81 -0.22
C ALA A 23 -7.11 -14.17 -0.74
N ASP A 24 -7.95 -13.23 -1.22
CA ASP A 24 -9.37 -13.56 -1.48
C ASP A 24 -10.08 -12.83 -2.64
N ALA A 25 -9.53 -11.77 -3.23
CA ALA A 25 -10.19 -11.10 -4.37
C ALA A 25 -9.90 -11.77 -5.72
N VAL A 26 -8.87 -12.62 -5.76
CA VAL A 26 -8.51 -13.45 -6.90
C VAL A 26 -8.70 -14.89 -6.43
N ASP A 27 -9.77 -15.54 -6.90
CA ASP A 27 -10.19 -16.90 -6.51
C ASP A 27 -9.08 -17.97 -6.75
N GLU A 28 -7.96 -17.61 -7.40
CA GLU A 28 -6.82 -18.48 -7.66
C GLU A 28 -5.47 -17.76 -7.45
N VAL A 29 -4.64 -18.27 -6.53
CA VAL A 29 -3.23 -17.86 -6.39
C VAL A 29 -2.51 -18.02 -7.75
N PHE A 30 -1.97 -16.92 -8.29
CA PHE A 30 -1.26 -16.94 -9.58
C PHE A 30 0.02 -17.78 -9.48
N CYS A 31 -0.03 -19.01 -10.02
CA CYS A 31 1.11 -19.93 -10.03
C CYS A 31 1.88 -19.94 -11.35
N GLY A 32 1.38 -19.31 -12.42
CA GLY A 32 2.01 -19.30 -13.75
C GLY A 32 2.53 -20.70 -14.18
N ASP A 33 3.82 -20.76 -14.55
CA ASP A 33 4.51 -21.98 -14.97
C ASP A 33 5.25 -22.72 -13.83
N LEU A 34 4.97 -22.39 -12.56
CA LEU A 34 5.62 -23.03 -11.42
C LEU A 34 5.34 -24.54 -11.37
N THR A 35 6.23 -25.27 -10.69
CA THR A 35 5.97 -26.68 -10.40
C THR A 35 4.79 -26.82 -9.44
N GLN A 36 4.08 -27.96 -9.48
CA GLN A 36 2.98 -28.22 -8.53
C GLN A 36 3.44 -28.09 -7.07
N SER A 37 4.66 -28.50 -6.74
CA SER A 37 5.20 -28.34 -5.38
C SER A 37 5.46 -26.90 -5.00
N ASP A 38 5.89 -26.06 -5.95
CA ASP A 38 6.13 -24.64 -5.71
C ASP A 38 4.81 -23.87 -5.56
N CYS A 39 3.83 -24.18 -6.41
CA CYS A 39 2.48 -23.61 -6.32
C CYS A 39 1.81 -23.98 -4.97
N GLN A 40 2.04 -25.20 -4.45
CA GLN A 40 1.52 -25.58 -3.14
C GLN A 40 2.09 -24.70 -2.01
N ILE A 41 3.33 -24.23 -2.10
CA ILE A 41 3.92 -23.34 -1.09
C ILE A 41 3.19 -21.99 -1.07
N LEU A 42 2.84 -21.44 -2.24
CA LEU A 42 2.07 -20.19 -2.34
C LEU A 42 0.64 -20.36 -1.78
N LEU A 43 -0.01 -21.49 -2.10
CA LEU A 43 -1.35 -21.82 -1.58
C LEU A 43 -1.34 -22.00 -0.05
N ASP A 44 -0.36 -22.72 0.49
CA ASP A 44 -0.22 -22.93 1.93
C ASP A 44 0.09 -21.61 2.64
N ASN A 45 0.88 -20.73 2.02
CA ASN A 45 1.16 -19.40 2.52
C ASN A 45 -0.10 -18.52 2.57
N ALA A 46 -0.86 -18.45 1.48
CA ALA A 46 -2.11 -17.69 1.43
C ALA A 46 -3.06 -18.13 2.56
N ALA A 47 -3.26 -19.44 2.73
CA ALA A 47 -4.12 -19.99 3.78
C ALA A 47 -3.62 -19.69 5.22
N VAL A 48 -2.31 -19.67 5.44
CA VAL A 48 -1.75 -19.32 6.76
C VAL A 48 -1.86 -17.82 7.03
N MET A 49 -1.55 -16.99 6.04
CA MET A 49 -1.59 -15.54 6.15
C MET A 49 -3.02 -15.00 6.35
N ASP A 50 -4.02 -15.66 5.78
CA ASP A 50 -5.45 -15.37 6.01
C ASP A 50 -5.84 -15.46 7.49
N SER A 51 -5.24 -16.41 8.22
CA SER A 51 -5.48 -16.59 9.66
C SER A 51 -4.53 -15.80 10.57
N LEU A 52 -3.64 -14.97 10.01
CA LEU A 52 -2.60 -14.29 10.79
C LEU A 52 -3.19 -13.08 11.51
N ASN A 53 -3.33 -13.20 12.83
CA ASN A 53 -3.90 -12.15 13.66
C ASN A 53 -2.89 -11.17 14.24
N SER A 54 -1.60 -11.51 14.34
CA SER A 54 -0.61 -10.54 14.81
C SER A 54 0.79 -10.77 14.25
N PHE A 55 1.51 -9.67 14.05
CA PHE A 55 2.88 -9.68 13.54
C PHE A 55 3.59 -8.34 13.80
N ALA A 56 4.92 -8.38 13.75
CA ALA A 56 5.77 -7.19 13.65
C ALA A 56 6.22 -6.99 12.20
N VAL A 57 6.29 -5.74 11.75
CA VAL A 57 6.75 -5.35 10.42
C VAL A 57 7.88 -4.33 10.51
N SER A 58 8.88 -4.48 9.65
CA SER A 58 9.90 -3.48 9.35
C SER A 58 9.81 -3.14 7.87
N LEU A 59 9.44 -1.92 7.55
CA LEU A 59 9.31 -1.42 6.19
C LEU A 59 10.44 -0.44 5.89
N SER A 60 10.98 -0.52 4.69
CA SER A 60 11.82 0.50 4.09
C SER A 60 11.31 0.81 2.69
N MET A 61 11.37 2.09 2.32
CA MET A 61 10.97 2.59 1.02
C MET A 61 12.02 3.57 0.53
N ARG A 62 12.31 3.53 -0.76
CA ARG A 62 13.08 4.53 -1.50
C ARG A 62 12.34 4.83 -2.79
N LEU A 63 12.07 6.10 -3.04
CA LEU A 63 11.50 6.59 -4.27
C LEU A 63 12.44 7.62 -4.87
N GLU A 64 12.77 7.45 -6.14
CA GLU A 64 13.45 8.44 -6.96
C GLU A 64 12.57 8.78 -8.15
N ALA A 65 12.18 10.05 -8.25
CA ALA A 65 11.52 10.57 -9.43
C ALA A 65 12.50 11.51 -10.14
N ASP A 66 12.97 11.13 -11.33
CA ASP A 66 13.69 12.03 -12.22
C ASP A 66 12.68 12.72 -13.12
N SER A 67 12.60 14.04 -13.00
CA SER A 67 11.68 14.88 -13.77
C SER A 67 12.25 16.30 -13.84
N ALA A 68 11.49 17.25 -14.39
CA ALA A 68 11.87 18.67 -14.35
C ALA A 68 12.17 19.19 -12.92
N GLU A 69 11.57 18.57 -11.90
CA GLU A 69 11.87 18.79 -10.48
C GLU A 69 12.20 17.43 -9.85
N PRO A 70 13.47 16.99 -9.82
CA PRO A 70 13.82 15.68 -9.30
C PRO A 70 13.49 15.57 -7.81
N MET A 71 13.09 14.39 -7.35
CA MET A 71 12.72 14.13 -5.97
C MET A 71 13.31 12.82 -5.49
N ARG A 72 13.83 12.81 -4.26
CA ARG A 72 14.19 11.58 -3.55
C ARG A 72 13.46 11.52 -2.23
N VAL A 73 12.74 10.43 -2.01
CA VAL A 73 12.07 10.14 -0.74
C VAL A 73 12.60 8.83 -0.22
N SER A 74 12.90 8.78 1.06
CA SER A 74 13.11 7.51 1.75
C SER A 74 12.26 7.48 3.02
N ALA A 75 11.69 6.33 3.31
CA ALA A 75 10.93 6.12 4.53
C ALA A 75 11.32 4.79 5.16
N GLN A 76 11.26 4.73 6.47
CA GLN A 76 11.38 3.50 7.24
C GLN A 76 10.25 3.47 8.25
N ALA A 77 9.59 2.34 8.40
CA ALA A 77 8.60 2.15 9.44
C ALA A 77 8.91 0.86 10.21
N ASN A 78 8.71 0.87 11.51
CA ASN A 78 8.73 -0.35 12.31
C ASN A 78 7.48 -0.38 13.15
N GLY A 79 6.72 -1.46 13.08
CA GLY A 79 5.48 -1.56 13.81
C GLY A 79 5.12 -2.96 14.23
N GLN A 80 4.10 -3.03 15.06
CA GLN A 80 3.45 -4.25 15.54
C GLN A 80 1.95 -4.06 15.33
N PHE A 81 1.32 -5.12 14.84
CA PHE A 81 -0.07 -5.12 14.41
C PHE A 81 -0.77 -6.33 15.04
N GLU A 82 -1.98 -6.09 15.55
CA GLU A 82 -2.90 -7.11 16.04
C GLU A 82 -4.29 -6.82 15.46
N LEU A 83 -4.85 -7.85 14.85
CA LEU A 83 -6.16 -7.94 14.23
C LEU A 83 -6.96 -8.94 15.06
N ASP A 84 -8.22 -8.63 15.36
CA ASP A 84 -9.12 -9.61 15.96
C ASP A 84 -9.78 -10.50 14.90
N ASP A 85 -10.36 -11.61 15.35
CA ASP A 85 -10.99 -12.61 14.47
C ASP A 85 -12.18 -12.02 13.69
N GLU A 86 -12.88 -11.03 14.25
CA GLU A 86 -14.01 -10.36 13.61
C GLU A 86 -13.51 -9.44 12.48
N SER A 87 -12.42 -8.72 12.72
CA SER A 87 -11.69 -7.98 11.71
C SER A 87 -11.21 -8.89 10.59
N LEU A 88 -10.55 -10.02 10.89
CA LEU A 88 -10.07 -10.96 9.88
C LEU A 88 -11.22 -11.54 9.04
N GLN A 89 -12.29 -12.00 9.69
CA GLN A 89 -13.45 -12.55 8.98
C GLN A 89 -14.12 -11.48 8.10
N SER A 90 -14.20 -10.25 8.58
CA SER A 90 -14.80 -9.14 7.83
C SER A 90 -13.88 -8.67 6.69
N ILE A 91 -12.55 -8.73 6.85
CA ILE A 91 -11.60 -8.57 5.73
C ILE A 91 -11.85 -9.66 4.69
N GLY A 92 -11.91 -10.94 5.07
CA GLY A 92 -12.12 -12.05 4.13
C GLY A 92 -13.46 -11.97 3.40
N GLU A 93 -14.57 -11.76 4.13
CA GLU A 93 -15.91 -11.63 3.55
C GLU A 93 -16.04 -10.42 2.60
N LYS A 94 -15.31 -9.33 2.87
CA LYS A 94 -15.35 -8.13 2.04
C LYS A 94 -14.31 -8.12 0.92
N ALA A 95 -13.16 -8.75 1.11
CA ALA A 95 -12.19 -9.01 0.04
C ALA A 95 -12.82 -9.91 -1.03
N ALA A 96 -13.56 -10.94 -0.62
CA ALA A 96 -14.32 -11.81 -1.52
C ALA A 96 -15.48 -11.10 -2.24
N ASN A 97 -15.92 -9.95 -1.75
CA ASN A 97 -17.01 -9.16 -2.33
C ASN A 97 -16.58 -7.69 -2.54
N MET A 98 -15.34 -7.46 -3.01
CA MET A 98 -14.77 -6.11 -3.20
C MET A 98 -15.66 -5.16 -4.02
N ALA A 99 -16.54 -5.71 -4.86
CA ALA A 99 -17.49 -4.96 -5.67
C ALA A 99 -18.70 -4.39 -4.90
N GLU A 100 -19.11 -5.04 -3.81
CA GLU A 100 -20.24 -4.64 -2.96
C GLU A 100 -19.79 -4.13 -1.59
N ALA A 101 -18.49 -4.15 -1.32
CA ALA A 101 -17.93 -3.74 -0.04
C ALA A 101 -18.20 -2.24 0.20
N ASP A 102 -19.02 -1.94 1.19
CA ASP A 102 -19.08 -0.60 1.76
C ASP A 102 -17.74 -0.32 2.44
N TRP A 103 -16.87 0.42 1.78
CA TRP A 103 -15.56 0.81 2.32
C TRP A 103 -15.69 1.69 3.56
N GLY A 104 -16.87 2.31 3.73
CA GLY A 104 -17.36 2.91 4.97
C GLY A 104 -17.24 1.99 6.19
N GLU A 105 -17.41 0.71 5.90
CA GLU A 105 -17.55 -0.38 6.85
C GLU A 105 -16.29 -1.29 6.80
N LEU A 106 -15.34 -1.04 5.87
CA LEU A 106 -13.95 -1.58 5.90
C LEU A 106 -13.04 -0.74 6.78
N ALA A 107 -13.26 0.56 6.80
CA ALA A 107 -12.69 1.50 7.74
C ALA A 107 -12.76 1.05 9.21
N GLU A 108 -13.91 0.52 9.64
CA GLU A 108 -14.17 0.04 11.01
C GLU A 108 -13.40 -1.25 11.33
N ILE A 109 -12.98 -1.99 10.30
CA ILE A 109 -12.31 -3.30 10.40
C ILE A 109 -10.81 -3.15 10.68
N PHE A 110 -10.22 -2.02 10.32
CA PHE A 110 -8.78 -1.84 10.42
C PHE A 110 -8.35 -1.51 11.84
N LEU A 111 -7.84 -2.57 12.49
CA LEU A 111 -6.87 -2.58 13.58
C LEU A 111 -7.46 -2.42 15.00
N THR A 112 -7.63 -3.56 15.66
CA THR A 112 -7.87 -3.65 17.11
C THR A 112 -6.74 -2.99 17.89
N SER A 113 -5.48 -3.23 17.49
CA SER A 113 -4.30 -2.59 18.07
C SER A 113 -3.14 -2.53 17.09
N ALA A 114 -2.53 -1.36 16.93
CA ALA A 114 -1.29 -1.19 16.19
C ALA A 114 -0.39 -0.17 16.87
N LYS A 115 0.93 -0.39 16.76
CA LYS A 115 1.94 0.58 17.17
C LYS A 115 2.98 0.64 16.09
N ALA A 116 3.20 1.81 15.52
CA ALA A 116 4.20 2.02 14.49
C ALA A 116 5.04 3.26 14.78
N ASN A 117 6.34 3.15 14.56
CA ASN A 117 7.22 4.31 14.44
C ASN A 117 7.57 4.47 12.97
N LEU A 118 7.29 5.65 12.43
CA LEU A 118 7.53 6.02 11.05
C LEU A 118 8.60 7.11 11.02
N TRP A 119 9.66 6.86 10.26
CA TRP A 119 10.72 7.80 9.99
C TRP A 119 10.73 8.11 8.49
N ILE A 120 10.65 9.39 8.15
CA ILE A 120 10.62 9.86 6.76
C ILE A 120 11.76 10.85 6.59
N GLU A 121 12.57 10.61 5.56
CA GLU A 121 13.57 11.54 5.05
C GLU A 121 13.23 11.91 3.61
N MET A 122 12.97 13.19 3.37
CA MET A 122 12.73 13.73 2.03
C MET A 122 13.87 14.68 1.66
N THR A 123 14.38 14.52 0.45
CA THR A 123 15.35 15.44 -0.16
C THR A 123 14.74 16.02 -1.43
N ASP A 124 14.67 17.35 -1.47
CA ASP A 124 14.10 18.06 -2.61
C ASP A 124 15.04 18.13 -3.83
N SER A 125 14.54 18.71 -4.92
CA SER A 125 15.27 18.88 -6.18
C SER A 125 16.57 19.67 -6.09
N SER A 126 16.72 20.51 -5.07
CA SER A 126 17.94 21.31 -4.86
C SER A 126 19.05 20.51 -4.18
N GLY A 127 18.70 19.43 -3.48
CA GLY A 127 19.61 18.67 -2.63
C GLY A 127 20.07 19.43 -1.39
N GLU A 128 19.52 20.63 -1.14
CA GLU A 128 19.90 21.50 -0.02
C GLU A 128 18.90 21.42 1.15
N GLU A 129 17.65 21.05 0.90
CA GLU A 129 16.62 20.89 1.94
C GLU A 129 16.36 19.40 2.23
N GLU A 130 16.78 18.96 3.43
CA GLU A 130 16.41 17.68 4.01
C GLU A 130 15.30 17.90 5.06
N VAL A 131 14.14 17.29 4.84
CA VAL A 131 13.10 17.20 5.86
C VAL A 131 13.18 15.84 6.49
N LYS A 132 13.45 15.81 7.80
CA LYS A 132 13.45 14.60 8.63
C LYS A 132 12.29 14.68 9.61
N SER A 133 11.46 13.67 9.60
CA SER A 133 10.31 13.58 10.50
C SER A 133 10.24 12.18 11.09
N GLU A 134 9.99 12.13 12.39
CA GLU A 134 9.69 10.90 13.12
C GLU A 134 8.28 11.04 13.69
N ILE A 135 7.44 10.05 13.42
CA ILE A 135 6.04 10.02 13.82
C ILE A 135 5.81 8.68 14.52
N THR A 136 5.37 8.73 15.77
CA THR A 136 4.84 7.54 16.45
C THR A 136 3.33 7.53 16.29
N LEU A 137 2.81 6.44 15.74
CA LEU A 137 1.40 6.13 15.58
C LEU A 137 1.05 5.05 16.60
N LEU A 138 0.06 5.30 17.45
CA LEU A 138 -0.55 4.28 18.28
C LEU A 138 -2.03 4.21 17.88
N LEU A 139 -2.51 3.02 17.54
CA LEU A 139 -3.91 2.77 17.27
C LEU A 139 -4.37 1.69 18.23
N LYS A 140 -5.47 1.91 18.91
CA LYS A 140 -6.11 0.88 19.70
C LYS A 140 -7.57 1.22 19.90
N ASP A 141 -8.43 0.21 19.74
CA ASP A 141 -9.89 0.33 19.86
C ASP A 141 -10.45 1.47 18.98
N GLY A 142 -9.95 1.60 17.75
CA GLY A 142 -10.37 2.65 16.79
C GLY A 142 -9.87 4.06 17.08
N ILE A 143 -9.02 4.26 18.10
CA ILE A 143 -8.45 5.56 18.45
C ILE A 143 -7.03 5.67 17.90
N LEU A 144 -6.80 6.55 16.91
CA LEU A 144 -5.46 6.90 16.43
C LEU A 144 -4.87 8.01 17.28
N MET A 145 -3.86 7.68 18.05
CA MET A 145 -3.05 8.61 18.82
C MET A 145 -1.83 9.06 18.00
N LEU A 146 -1.66 10.37 17.91
CA LEU A 146 -0.45 11.02 17.42
C LEU A 146 0.33 11.60 18.60
N SER A 147 1.65 11.45 18.58
CA SER A 147 2.50 12.10 19.58
C SER A 147 2.46 13.62 19.46
N ALA A 148 2.70 14.33 20.57
CA ALA A 148 2.75 15.79 20.55
C ALA A 148 3.87 16.31 19.63
N GLU A 149 4.99 15.59 19.53
CA GLU A 149 6.05 15.90 18.58
C GLU A 149 5.57 15.81 17.12
N ALA A 150 4.79 14.76 16.78
CA ALA A 150 4.22 14.60 15.44
C ALA A 150 3.27 15.76 15.11
N LEU A 151 2.41 16.16 16.05
CA LEU A 151 1.52 17.30 15.87
C LEU A 151 2.28 18.62 15.72
N SER A 152 3.30 18.87 16.54
CA SER A 152 4.14 20.06 16.40
C SER A 152 4.84 20.14 15.05
N ALA A 153 5.32 19.00 14.54
CA ALA A 153 5.91 18.95 13.22
C ALA A 153 4.88 19.25 12.11
N MET A 154 3.63 18.79 12.28
CA MET A 154 2.57 19.00 11.29
C MET A 154 1.96 20.40 11.30
N THR A 155 1.72 20.98 12.47
CA THR A 155 1.04 22.28 12.62
C THR A 155 2.01 23.46 12.66
N GLY A 156 3.28 23.21 12.99
CA GLY A 156 4.26 24.26 13.28
C GLY A 156 4.03 24.96 14.62
N GLU A 157 3.07 24.48 15.43
CA GLU A 157 2.80 24.99 16.77
C GLU A 157 3.52 24.15 17.83
N ASP A 158 4.03 24.81 18.87
CA ASP A 158 4.68 24.12 19.98
C ASP A 158 3.62 23.46 20.89
N MET A 159 3.58 22.13 20.84
CA MET A 159 2.69 21.27 21.62
C MET A 159 3.43 20.66 22.82
N THR A 160 4.63 21.15 23.17
CA THR A 160 5.37 20.64 24.33
C THR A 160 4.53 20.74 25.61
N GLY A 161 4.23 19.58 26.19
CA GLY A 161 3.42 19.45 27.41
C GLY A 161 2.10 18.69 27.22
N MET A 162 1.70 18.39 25.99
CA MET A 162 0.63 17.42 25.72
C MET A 162 1.22 16.01 25.66
N GLU A 163 0.54 15.02 26.24
CA GLU A 163 0.97 13.61 26.16
C GLU A 163 0.63 12.96 24.80
N GLY A 164 -0.17 13.65 23.99
CA GLY A 164 -0.63 13.21 22.68
C GLY A 164 -2.05 13.68 22.44
N PHE A 165 -2.56 13.37 21.26
CA PHE A 165 -3.93 13.67 20.85
C PHE A 165 -4.48 12.46 20.10
N GLY A 166 -5.71 12.09 20.45
CA GLY A 166 -6.43 10.96 19.86
C GLY A 166 -7.45 11.44 18.84
N ILE A 167 -7.51 10.75 17.72
CA ILE A 167 -8.57 10.86 16.73
C ILE A 167 -9.40 9.60 16.87
N ASP A 168 -10.69 9.77 17.16
CA ASP A 168 -11.66 8.67 17.04
C ASP A 168 -11.94 8.44 15.55
N LEU A 169 -11.53 7.27 15.06
CA LEU A 169 -11.62 6.89 13.65
C LEU A 169 -12.88 6.09 13.33
N ASN A 170 -13.59 5.59 14.36
CA ASN A 170 -14.71 4.65 14.18
C ASN A 170 -15.77 5.20 13.22
N ASP A 171 -16.08 6.51 13.30
CA ASP A 171 -17.13 7.12 12.47
C ASP A 171 -16.60 7.74 11.16
N ALA A 172 -15.29 7.79 10.94
CA ALA A 172 -14.71 8.85 10.10
C ALA A 172 -13.79 8.39 8.96
N ILE A 173 -13.14 7.24 9.09
CA ILE A 173 -12.41 6.65 7.94
C ILE A 173 -13.43 6.31 6.84
N GLY A 174 -14.65 5.93 7.20
CA GLY A 174 -15.67 5.59 6.23
C GLY A 174 -16.12 6.76 5.35
N GLU A 175 -16.32 7.95 5.92
CA GLU A 175 -16.60 9.16 5.15
C GLU A 175 -15.41 9.57 4.27
N LEU A 176 -14.18 9.44 4.77
CA LEU A 176 -12.96 9.86 4.08
C LEU A 176 -12.66 8.97 2.85
N LEU A 177 -12.91 7.66 2.97
CA LEU A 177 -12.79 6.72 1.86
C LEU A 177 -13.93 6.91 0.84
N THR A 178 -15.16 7.13 1.30
CA THR A 178 -16.32 7.40 0.43
C THR A 178 -16.17 8.71 -0.36
N GLU A 179 -15.68 9.78 0.26
CA GLU A 179 -15.44 11.08 -0.42
C GLU A 179 -14.29 11.04 -1.42
N SER A 180 -13.32 10.14 -1.23
CA SER A 180 -12.18 10.01 -2.14
C SER A 180 -12.54 9.40 -3.51
N GLY A 181 -13.78 8.91 -3.68
CA GLY A 181 -14.24 8.28 -4.91
C GLY A 181 -13.44 7.02 -5.25
N ALA A 182 -12.78 6.42 -4.25
CA ALA A 182 -11.84 5.34 -4.46
C ALA A 182 -12.55 4.06 -4.91
N MET A 183 -12.54 3.89 -6.22
CA MET A 183 -12.69 2.67 -7.01
C MET A 183 -14.08 2.35 -7.60
N PRO A 184 -14.11 1.92 -8.88
CA PRO A 184 -15.32 1.46 -9.55
C PRO A 184 -15.83 0.13 -8.99
N GLU A 185 -17.14 -0.12 -9.13
CA GLU A 185 -17.80 -1.38 -8.73
C GLU A 185 -17.12 -2.59 -9.41
N ALA A 186 -16.45 -3.43 -8.61
CA ALA A 186 -15.49 -4.46 -9.06
C ALA A 186 -16.07 -5.69 -9.79
N ASP A 187 -17.38 -5.78 -10.03
CA ASP A 187 -18.05 -6.97 -10.59
C ASP A 187 -18.56 -6.76 -12.02
N SER A 188 -17.82 -5.95 -12.79
CA SER A 188 -18.11 -5.77 -14.20
C SER A 188 -17.36 -6.84 -15.01
N ALA A 189 -18.01 -7.40 -16.04
CA ALA A 189 -17.38 -8.38 -16.93
C ALA A 189 -16.08 -7.83 -17.57
N GLU A 190 -15.96 -6.51 -17.70
CA GLU A 190 -14.76 -5.85 -18.16
C GLU A 190 -13.56 -6.02 -17.19
N MET A 191 -13.78 -6.11 -15.88
CA MET A 191 -12.70 -6.33 -14.90
C MET A 191 -12.14 -7.75 -14.94
N GLN A 192 -12.99 -8.77 -15.07
CA GLN A 192 -12.54 -10.16 -15.27
C GLN A 192 -11.77 -10.31 -16.59
N GLU A 193 -12.17 -9.59 -17.64
CA GLU A 193 -11.42 -9.56 -18.90
C GLU A 193 -10.05 -8.88 -18.73
N MET A 194 -9.96 -7.78 -17.98
CA MET A 194 -8.67 -7.13 -17.70
C MET A 194 -7.75 -7.99 -16.83
N GLU A 195 -8.30 -8.71 -15.85
CA GLU A 195 -7.55 -9.62 -14.99
C GLU A 195 -6.91 -10.74 -15.81
N ALA A 196 -7.69 -11.38 -16.69
CA ALA A 196 -7.18 -12.38 -17.62
C ALA A 196 -6.07 -11.83 -18.53
N VAL A 197 -6.13 -10.54 -18.89
CA VAL A 197 -5.07 -9.89 -19.66
C VAL A 197 -3.85 -9.57 -18.77
N ALA A 198 -4.05 -9.12 -17.53
CA ALA A 198 -2.99 -8.88 -16.57
C ALA A 198 -2.18 -10.17 -16.31
N ASP A 199 -2.84 -11.31 -16.15
CA ASP A 199 -2.20 -12.63 -16.00
C ASP A 199 -1.24 -12.96 -17.15
N THR A 200 -1.57 -12.55 -18.38
CA THR A 200 -0.69 -12.78 -19.53
C THR A 200 0.54 -11.88 -19.57
N ALA A 201 0.50 -10.75 -18.84
CA ALA A 201 1.62 -9.85 -18.64
C ALA A 201 2.44 -10.17 -17.38
N MET A 202 1.98 -11.12 -16.56
CA MET A 202 2.66 -11.60 -15.37
C MET A 202 3.51 -12.84 -15.64
N THR A 203 4.65 -12.91 -14.97
CA THR A 203 5.44 -14.12 -14.87
C THR A 203 5.87 -14.33 -13.43
N ILE A 204 5.86 -15.57 -12.97
CA ILE A 204 6.31 -15.92 -11.62
C ILE A 204 7.38 -17.01 -11.70
N VAL A 205 8.46 -16.82 -10.94
CA VAL A 205 9.59 -17.75 -10.89
C VAL A 205 9.99 -18.09 -9.47
N ARG A 206 10.34 -19.36 -9.24
CA ARG A 206 10.99 -19.81 -8.01
C ARG A 206 12.49 -19.47 -8.09
N LEU A 207 12.96 -18.63 -7.18
CA LEU A 207 14.36 -18.30 -6.99
C LEU A 207 15.01 -19.27 -5.99
N PRO A 208 16.36 -19.29 -5.86
CA PRO A 208 17.03 -20.08 -4.83
C PRO A 208 16.54 -19.70 -3.43
N ASP A 209 16.37 -20.71 -2.58
CA ASP A 209 16.01 -20.54 -1.18
C ASP A 209 16.99 -19.62 -0.44
N SER A 210 16.49 -18.92 0.57
CA SER A 210 17.24 -17.95 1.36
C SER A 210 17.07 -18.19 2.87
N ASP A 211 17.71 -17.35 3.67
CA ASP A 211 17.51 -17.24 5.12
C ASP A 211 17.08 -15.81 5.45
N VAL A 212 15.94 -15.67 6.13
CA VAL A 212 15.44 -14.38 6.62
C VAL A 212 15.23 -14.52 8.12
N ASN A 213 15.94 -13.71 8.90
CA ASN A 213 15.88 -13.74 10.38
C ASN A 213 16.12 -15.14 10.99
N GLY A 214 16.93 -15.99 10.35
CA GLY A 214 17.21 -17.35 10.80
C GLY A 214 16.16 -18.40 10.41
N ALA A 215 15.15 -18.02 9.62
CA ALA A 215 14.18 -18.93 9.03
C ALA A 215 14.55 -19.24 7.58
N ALA A 216 14.51 -20.52 7.21
CA ALA A 216 14.69 -20.96 5.83
C ALA A 216 13.44 -20.63 5.00
N VAL A 217 13.61 -19.90 3.91
CA VAL A 217 12.50 -19.41 3.08
C VAL A 217 12.61 -19.85 1.62
N ALA A 218 11.46 -20.17 1.04
CA ALA A 218 11.24 -20.17 -0.40
C ALA A 218 11.17 -18.73 -0.90
N VAL A 219 11.75 -18.45 -2.07
CA VAL A 219 11.75 -17.11 -2.65
C VAL A 219 11.05 -17.14 -4.00
N PHE A 220 10.00 -16.35 -4.14
CA PHE A 220 9.23 -16.23 -5.38
C PHE A 220 9.34 -14.80 -5.89
N ARG A 221 9.57 -14.65 -7.20
CA ARG A 221 9.51 -13.34 -7.83
C ARG A 221 8.45 -13.33 -8.90
N THR A 222 7.52 -12.39 -8.80
CA THR A 222 6.51 -12.10 -9.80
C THR A 222 6.90 -10.81 -10.51
N ASP A 223 7.09 -10.88 -11.81
CA ASP A 223 7.41 -9.76 -12.68
C ASP A 223 6.16 -9.43 -13.53
N PHE A 224 5.76 -8.16 -13.61
CA PHE A 224 4.67 -7.64 -14.44
C PHE A 224 5.26 -6.72 -15.51
N ASP A 225 5.07 -7.09 -16.78
CA ASP A 225 5.51 -6.30 -17.92
C ASP A 225 4.41 -5.30 -18.33
N LEU A 226 4.56 -4.05 -17.90
CA LEU A 226 3.61 -2.97 -18.23
C LEU A 226 3.48 -2.76 -19.74
N ASN A 227 4.55 -2.98 -20.51
CA ASN A 227 4.51 -2.83 -21.96
C ASN A 227 3.71 -3.97 -22.60
N ALA A 228 3.89 -5.20 -22.12
CA ALA A 228 3.09 -6.34 -22.56
C ALA A 228 1.61 -6.08 -22.24
N PHE A 229 1.30 -5.62 -21.02
CA PHE A 229 -0.07 -5.28 -20.62
C PHE A 229 -0.69 -4.21 -21.52
N PHE A 230 -0.04 -3.07 -21.73
CA PHE A 230 -0.55 -2.00 -22.59
C PHE A 230 -0.64 -2.38 -24.07
N SER A 231 0.06 -3.42 -24.51
CA SER A 231 -0.10 -3.96 -25.87
C SER A 231 -1.36 -4.82 -26.04
N LEU A 232 -1.94 -5.28 -24.94
CA LEU A 232 -3.08 -6.21 -24.90
C LEU A 232 -4.39 -5.53 -24.54
N VAL A 233 -4.33 -4.40 -23.83
CA VAL A 233 -5.51 -3.61 -23.41
C VAL A 233 -5.60 -2.33 -24.24
N SER A 234 -6.81 -1.92 -24.64
CA SER A 234 -7.03 -0.62 -25.30
C SER A 234 -7.32 0.49 -24.29
N ALA A 235 -7.06 1.75 -24.68
CA ALA A 235 -7.38 2.92 -23.85
C ALA A 235 -8.87 2.98 -23.48
N GLU A 236 -9.76 2.54 -24.38
CA GLU A 236 -11.20 2.43 -24.10
C GLU A 236 -11.52 1.39 -23.04
N GLN A 237 -10.79 0.27 -22.98
CA GLN A 237 -10.97 -0.74 -21.95
C GLN A 237 -10.50 -0.23 -20.58
N ILE A 238 -9.37 0.48 -20.54
CA ILE A 238 -8.86 1.12 -19.31
C ILE A 238 -9.86 2.17 -18.80
N VAL A 239 -10.39 3.00 -19.70
CA VAL A 239 -11.43 3.99 -19.36
C VAL A 239 -12.72 3.30 -18.90
N ALA A 240 -13.17 2.25 -19.58
CA ALA A 240 -14.37 1.53 -19.20
C ALA A 240 -14.27 0.88 -17.81
N ALA A 241 -13.06 0.44 -17.44
CA ALA A 241 -12.78 -0.15 -16.14
C ALA A 241 -12.35 0.84 -15.06
N SER A 242 -12.29 2.14 -15.36
CA SER A 242 -11.91 3.19 -14.43
C SER A 242 -13.01 4.23 -14.29
N SER A 243 -13.47 4.47 -13.07
CA SER A 243 -14.45 5.53 -12.78
C SER A 243 -13.90 6.95 -12.92
N ASP A 244 -12.58 7.11 -12.94
CA ASP A 244 -11.90 8.41 -12.82
C ASP A 244 -11.32 8.91 -14.17
N LEU A 245 -11.33 8.04 -15.18
CA LEU A 245 -10.78 8.34 -16.50
C LEU A 245 -11.93 8.51 -17.48
N ASP A 246 -12.21 9.74 -17.88
CA ASP A 246 -13.31 10.05 -18.79
C ASP A 246 -12.89 10.12 -20.27
N ASP A 247 -11.58 10.11 -20.56
CA ASP A 247 -11.06 10.38 -21.89
C ASP A 247 -10.05 9.32 -22.37
N PRO A 248 -10.47 8.43 -23.28
CA PRO A 248 -9.59 7.44 -23.89
C PRO A 248 -8.41 8.05 -24.65
N GLN A 249 -8.52 9.30 -25.15
CA GLN A 249 -7.40 9.93 -25.85
C GLN A 249 -6.25 10.24 -24.88
N THR A 250 -6.56 10.81 -23.72
CA THR A 250 -5.57 11.07 -22.66
C THR A 250 -4.89 9.78 -22.21
N VAL A 251 -5.64 8.69 -22.07
CA VAL A 251 -5.09 7.38 -21.69
C VAL A 251 -4.20 6.81 -22.80
N SER A 252 -4.63 6.90 -24.07
CA SER A 252 -3.83 6.45 -25.21
C SER A 252 -2.52 7.23 -25.32
N GLU A 253 -2.54 8.55 -25.14
CA GLU A 253 -1.33 9.38 -25.16
C GLU A 253 -0.37 9.02 -24.02
N LEU A 254 -0.91 8.67 -22.84
CA LEU A 254 -0.13 8.19 -21.71
C LEU A 254 0.49 6.82 -21.99
N MET A 255 -0.29 5.87 -22.52
CA MET A 255 0.20 4.55 -22.92
C MET A 255 1.34 4.65 -23.95
N ASP A 256 1.19 5.51 -24.95
CA ASP A 256 2.20 5.77 -25.98
C ASP A 256 3.46 6.45 -25.43
N SER A 257 3.38 7.06 -24.24
CA SER A 257 4.50 7.75 -23.60
C SER A 257 5.40 6.83 -22.77
N PHE A 258 4.95 5.61 -22.44
CA PHE A 258 5.78 4.66 -21.70
C PHE A 258 6.86 4.06 -22.60
N GLU A 259 8.11 4.17 -22.16
CA GLU A 259 9.24 3.55 -22.86
C GLU A 259 9.63 2.20 -22.24
N VAL A 260 9.63 2.15 -20.91
CA VAL A 260 9.93 0.97 -20.11
C VAL A 260 9.08 1.04 -18.84
N GLY A 261 8.44 -0.07 -18.47
CA GLY A 261 7.77 -0.21 -17.19
C GLY A 261 7.96 -1.64 -16.69
N GLU A 262 8.76 -1.79 -15.63
CA GLU A 262 8.94 -3.05 -14.92
C GLU A 262 8.39 -2.89 -13.51
N PHE A 263 7.54 -3.83 -13.12
CA PHE A 263 7.07 -3.98 -11.75
C PHE A 263 7.43 -5.38 -11.31
N SER A 264 8.08 -5.54 -10.16
CA SER A 264 8.40 -6.84 -9.62
C SER A 264 8.09 -6.90 -8.13
N VAL A 265 7.61 -8.07 -7.69
CA VAL A 265 7.35 -8.39 -6.30
C VAL A 265 8.11 -9.66 -5.96
N THR A 266 8.97 -9.61 -4.96
CA THR A 266 9.68 -10.78 -4.42
C THR A 266 9.13 -11.14 -3.05
N GLN A 267 8.55 -12.32 -2.90
CA GLN A 267 8.03 -12.83 -1.64
C GLN A 267 8.96 -13.87 -1.04
N TYR A 268 9.11 -13.83 0.29
CA TYR A 268 9.94 -14.74 1.08
C TYR A 268 9.05 -15.55 2.02
N ILE A 269 8.83 -16.83 1.72
CA ILE A 269 7.85 -17.68 2.42
C ILE A 269 8.57 -18.76 3.24
N GLY A 270 8.27 -18.84 4.54
CA GLY A 270 8.85 -19.82 5.45
C GLY A 270 8.57 -21.26 5.01
N LEU A 271 9.61 -22.08 4.84
CA LEU A 271 9.45 -23.48 4.43
C LEU A 271 8.89 -24.37 5.56
N ALA A 272 8.91 -23.90 6.80
CA ALA A 272 8.50 -24.66 7.98
C ALA A 272 7.07 -24.35 8.44
N ASP A 273 6.64 -23.11 8.29
CA ASP A 273 5.39 -22.56 8.83
C ASP A 273 4.52 -21.86 7.78
N SER A 274 5.04 -21.64 6.57
CA SER A 274 4.38 -20.94 5.47
C SER A 274 4.03 -19.48 5.77
N TYR A 275 4.64 -18.84 6.78
CA TYR A 275 4.48 -17.39 6.96
C TYR A 275 5.25 -16.62 5.89
N THR A 276 4.73 -15.46 5.49
CA THR A 276 5.50 -14.49 4.71
C THR A 276 6.49 -13.79 5.64
N TYR A 277 7.78 -14.02 5.46
CA TYR A 277 8.85 -13.35 6.21
C TYR A 277 9.26 -12.02 5.59
N GLY A 278 8.95 -11.80 4.31
CA GLY A 278 9.13 -10.52 3.70
C GLY A 278 8.58 -10.42 2.29
N THR A 279 8.49 -9.18 1.82
CA THR A 279 8.08 -8.80 0.48
C THR A 279 8.94 -7.62 0.03
N ASP A 280 9.62 -7.77 -1.10
CA ASP A 280 10.26 -6.65 -1.80
C ASP A 280 9.41 -6.26 -3.01
N ILE A 281 9.27 -4.97 -3.26
CA ILE A 281 8.58 -4.42 -4.43
C ILE A 281 9.54 -3.47 -5.11
N ALA A 282 9.77 -3.69 -6.41
CA ALA A 282 10.55 -2.79 -7.23
C ALA A 282 9.71 -2.32 -8.42
N VAL A 283 9.68 -1.01 -8.63
CA VAL A 283 9.01 -0.37 -9.76
C VAL A 283 10.03 0.49 -10.47
N ASP A 284 10.21 0.28 -11.77
CA ASP A 284 11.02 1.12 -12.64
C ASP A 284 10.18 1.50 -13.86
N VAL A 285 9.80 2.77 -13.92
CA VAL A 285 8.93 3.30 -14.95
C VAL A 285 9.61 4.50 -15.59
N SER A 286 9.77 4.47 -16.91
CA SER A 286 10.30 5.56 -17.71
C SER A 286 9.29 5.96 -18.77
N MET A 287 9.03 7.27 -18.87
CA MET A 287 8.11 7.86 -19.83
C MET A 287 8.76 9.04 -20.56
N SER A 288 8.46 9.17 -21.85
CA SER A 288 8.82 10.33 -22.66
C SER A 288 7.57 10.98 -23.23
N TYR A 289 7.37 12.27 -22.95
CA TYR A 289 6.20 13.01 -23.39
C TYR A 289 6.56 14.40 -23.91
N MET A 290 5.70 14.96 -24.75
CA MET A 290 5.93 16.28 -25.35
C MET A 290 5.25 17.38 -24.52
N LYS A 291 6.04 18.34 -24.03
CA LYS A 291 5.55 19.55 -23.36
C LYS A 291 6.11 20.79 -24.03
N ASP A 292 5.24 21.71 -24.44
CA ASP A 292 5.62 22.96 -25.12
C ASP A 292 6.49 22.73 -26.38
N GLY A 293 6.27 21.60 -27.07
CA GLY A 293 7.05 21.22 -28.26
C GLY A 293 8.46 20.70 -27.97
N GLN A 294 8.78 20.40 -26.70
CA GLN A 294 10.02 19.76 -26.28
C GLN A 294 9.73 18.39 -25.68
N SER A 295 10.60 17.40 -25.98
CA SER A 295 10.59 16.11 -25.30
C SER A 295 10.95 16.34 -23.83
N GLN A 296 10.18 15.74 -22.94
CA GLN A 296 10.46 15.64 -21.52
C GLN A 296 10.55 14.15 -21.20
N ASP A 297 11.66 13.76 -20.59
CA ASP A 297 11.82 12.41 -20.08
C ASP A 297 11.56 12.47 -18.57
N SER A 298 10.81 11.50 -18.08
CA SER A 298 10.55 11.34 -16.65
C SER A 298 10.74 9.87 -16.30
N SER A 299 11.40 9.60 -15.17
CA SER A 299 11.50 8.25 -14.63
C SER A 299 11.10 8.21 -13.17
N ILE A 300 10.56 7.07 -12.75
CA ILE A 300 10.18 6.78 -11.37
C ILE A 300 10.80 5.42 -11.03
N VAL A 301 11.64 5.40 -10.00
CA VAL A 301 12.20 4.20 -9.41
C VAL A 301 11.71 4.11 -7.97
N LEU A 302 10.98 3.06 -7.62
CA LEU A 302 10.49 2.77 -6.28
C LEU A 302 11.04 1.43 -5.83
N ASP A 303 11.78 1.40 -4.73
CA ASP A 303 12.14 0.18 -4.02
C ASP A 303 11.44 0.19 -2.66
N MET A 304 10.67 -0.84 -2.38
CA MET A 304 10.08 -1.09 -1.06
C MET A 304 10.47 -2.47 -0.58
N ALA A 305 10.72 -2.60 0.72
CA ALA A 305 10.92 -3.88 1.37
C ALA A 305 10.14 -3.88 2.68
N ALA A 306 9.36 -4.92 2.93
CA ALA A 306 8.67 -5.19 4.17
C ALA A 306 9.16 -6.52 4.72
N LEU A 307 9.66 -6.55 5.95
CA LEU A 307 10.05 -7.75 6.66
C LEU A 307 9.10 -8.01 7.81
N LEU A 308 8.59 -9.23 7.90
CA LEU A 308 7.65 -9.64 8.94
C LEU A 308 8.33 -10.58 9.94
N SER A 309 7.87 -10.50 11.19
CA SER A 309 8.41 -11.30 12.30
C SER A 309 7.40 -11.38 13.45
N ASN A 310 7.73 -12.11 14.50
CA ASN A 310 6.93 -12.20 15.73
C ASN A 310 5.46 -12.59 15.48
N PHE A 311 5.23 -13.53 14.55
CA PHE A 311 3.90 -14.00 14.19
C PHE A 311 3.17 -14.59 15.40
N GLY A 312 1.94 -14.13 15.65
CA GLY A 312 1.10 -14.58 16.75
C GLY A 312 1.53 -14.08 18.15
N GLU A 313 2.51 -13.18 18.24
CA GLU A 313 2.84 -12.52 19.51
C GLU A 313 1.82 -11.40 19.82
N PRO A 314 1.33 -11.27 21.07
CA PRO A 314 0.39 -10.22 21.45
C PRO A 314 1.03 -8.83 21.35
N VAL A 315 0.25 -7.83 20.95
CA VAL A 315 0.75 -6.46 20.78
C VAL A 315 0.34 -5.59 21.97
N ASP A 316 1.32 -5.01 22.65
CA ASP A 316 1.07 -4.10 23.77
C ASP A 316 1.14 -2.63 23.31
N VAL A 317 -0.04 -2.03 23.19
CA VAL A 317 -0.20 -0.60 22.86
C VAL A 317 -0.62 0.16 24.12
N PRO A 318 0.31 0.92 24.76
CA PRO A 318 -0.02 1.76 25.90
C PRO A 318 -0.70 3.05 25.42
N ILE A 319 -2.03 3.15 25.55
CA ILE A 319 -2.72 4.44 25.41
C ILE A 319 -2.59 5.21 26.74
N PRO A 320 -2.16 6.48 26.73
CA PRO A 320 -2.21 7.34 27.91
C PRO A 320 -3.65 7.53 28.40
N GLU A 321 -3.92 7.31 29.70
CA GLU A 321 -5.28 7.43 30.27
C GLU A 321 -5.85 8.87 30.16
N ASP A 322 -4.97 9.88 30.08
CA ASP A 322 -5.33 11.30 30.04
C ASP A 322 -5.28 11.89 28.61
N ALA A 323 -5.21 11.05 27.57
CA ALA A 323 -5.23 11.49 26.19
C ALA A 323 -6.54 12.24 25.85
N PHE A 324 -6.41 13.42 25.24
CA PHE A 324 -7.56 14.13 24.69
C PHE A 324 -7.97 13.49 23.36
N ILE A 325 -9.16 12.90 23.32
CA ILE A 325 -9.72 12.26 22.12
C ILE A 325 -10.74 13.21 21.50
N PHE A 326 -10.60 13.44 20.20
CA PHE A 326 -11.50 14.26 19.41
C PHE A 326 -12.15 13.42 18.32
N PRO A 327 -13.45 13.60 18.06
CA PRO A 327 -14.07 13.05 16.86
C PRO A 327 -13.44 13.69 15.62
N LEU A 328 -13.07 12.90 14.61
CA LEU A 328 -12.48 13.43 13.37
C LEU A 328 -13.39 14.48 12.71
N ALA A 329 -14.72 14.30 12.77
CA ALA A 329 -15.69 15.28 12.26
C ALA A 329 -15.50 16.70 12.86
N MET A 330 -15.05 16.79 14.12
CA MET A 330 -14.74 18.08 14.75
C MET A 330 -13.50 18.73 14.13
N LEU A 331 -12.47 17.95 13.84
CA LEU A 331 -11.25 18.45 13.17
C LEU A 331 -11.54 18.93 11.75
N LEU A 332 -12.33 18.16 10.98
CA LEU A 332 -12.68 18.50 9.61
C LEU A 332 -13.47 19.82 9.54
N GLN A 333 -14.39 20.04 10.48
CA GLN A 333 -15.12 21.32 10.57
C GLN A 333 -14.20 22.49 10.91
N MET A 334 -13.20 22.30 11.78
CA MET A 334 -12.26 23.36 12.14
C MET A 334 -11.37 23.79 10.97
N GLY A 335 -11.03 22.86 10.06
CA GLY A 335 -10.24 23.17 8.86
C GLY A 335 -11.03 23.82 7.73
N ALA A 336 -12.35 23.62 7.67
CA ALA A 336 -13.20 24.21 6.62
C ALA A 336 -13.44 25.72 6.81
N ASP A 337 -13.28 26.22 8.03
CA ASP A 337 -13.53 27.62 8.40
C ASP A 337 -12.28 28.53 8.36
N SER A 338 -11.09 27.97 8.05
CA SER A 338 -9.81 28.69 7.95
C SER A 338 -9.39 28.99 6.52
#